data_AF-A0A0Q7WJ74-F1
#
_entry.id   AF-A0A0Q7WJ74-F1
#
_cell.length_a   1.000
_cell.length_b   1.000
_cell.length_c   1.000
_cell.angle_alpha   90.00
_cell.angle_beta   90.00
_cell.angle_gamma   90.00
#
_symmetry.space_group_name_H-M   'P 1'
#
loop_
_entity.id
_entity.type
_entity.pdbx_description
1 polymer ?
#
loop_
_entity_poly.entity_id
_entity_poly.type
_entity_poly.pdbx_seq_one_letter_code
_entity_poly.pdbx_strand_id
1 'polypeptide(L)'
;MSPVADRRARLLAAVYASYGEDAAWTPGDGSDPVRIKREEAEQDLQLGRSRVQVDTIVLRVRRSEVSAPSKGDQVVTVETAEAFSLIAKPKLERFGLEWICEAVRL
;
A
#
# COMPACT_ATOMS: atom_id res chain seq x y z
N MET A 1 -1.95 -5.87 24.69
CA MET A 1 -1.94 -4.75 23.72
C MET A 1 -2.17 -3.46 24.50
N SER A 2 -1.45 -2.37 24.22
CA SER A 2 -1.55 -1.14 25.02
C SER A 2 -2.84 -0.36 24.67
N PRO A 3 -3.53 0.28 25.63
CA PRO A 3 -4.73 1.09 25.36
C PRO A 3 -4.54 2.16 24.27
N VAL A 4 -3.31 2.66 24.12
CA VAL A 4 -2.95 3.64 23.07
C VAL A 4 -2.90 2.99 21.69
N ALA A 5 -2.39 1.76 21.59
CA ALA A 5 -2.35 1.02 20.33
C ALA A 5 -3.76 0.67 19.85
N ASP A 6 -4.63 0.25 20.76
CA ASP A 6 -6.04 -0.06 20.45
C ASP A 6 -6.80 1.18 19.98
N ARG A 7 -6.59 2.33 20.64
CA ARG A 7 -7.17 3.60 20.20
C ARG A 7 -6.69 3.97 18.79
N ARG A 8 -5.40 3.81 18.49
CA ARG A 8 -4.86 4.08 17.15
C ARG A 8 -5.41 3.14 16.09
N ALA A 9 -5.51 1.84 16.38
CA ALA A 9 -6.09 0.88 15.46
C ALA A 9 -7.55 1.24 15.11
N ARG A 10 -8.34 1.69 16.09
CA ARG A 10 -9.71 2.18 15.85
C ARG A 10 -9.75 3.44 14.98
N LEU A 11 -8.86 4.41 15.23
CA LEU A 11 -8.75 5.60 14.38
C LEU A 11 -8.35 5.23 12.95
N LEU A 12 -7.39 4.32 12.79
CA LEU A 12 -6.96 3.84 11.48
C LEU A 12 -8.11 3.14 10.75
N ALA A 13 -8.87 2.29 11.43
CA ALA A 13 -10.05 1.66 10.85
C ALA A 13 -11.08 2.68 10.35
N ALA A 14 -11.30 3.78 11.09
CA ALA A 14 -12.17 4.86 10.65
C ALA A 14 -11.60 5.60 9.42
N VAL A 15 -10.29 5.85 9.37
CA VAL A 15 -9.63 6.45 8.20
C VAL A 15 -9.82 5.58 6.95
N TYR A 16 -9.60 4.27 7.05
CA TYR A 16 -9.80 3.35 5.93
C TYR A 16 -11.27 3.21 5.53
N ALA A 17 -12.20 3.32 6.48
CA ALA A 17 -13.62 3.34 6.16
C ALA A 17 -14.02 4.56 5.31
N SER A 18 -13.38 5.72 5.54
CA SER A 18 -13.69 6.97 4.83
C SER A 18 -12.89 7.22 3.55
N TYR A 19 -11.62 6.82 3.53
CA TYR A 19 -10.67 7.17 2.45
C TYR A 19 -9.97 5.97 1.83
N GLY A 20 -10.32 4.76 2.26
CA GLY A 20 -9.77 3.54 1.70
C GLY A 20 -10.55 3.09 0.48
N GLU A 21 -9.84 2.50 -0.47
CA GLU A 21 -10.34 1.91 -1.70
C GLU A 21 -10.31 0.39 -1.59
N ASP A 22 -11.39 -0.27 -2.03
CA ASP A 22 -11.43 -1.72 -2.09
C ASP A 22 -10.50 -2.25 -3.19
N ALA A 23 -9.71 -3.26 -2.85
CA ALA A 23 -8.77 -3.89 -3.75
C ALA A 23 -8.69 -5.40 -3.49
N ALA A 24 -8.19 -6.11 -4.49
CA ALA A 24 -7.79 -7.50 -4.41
C ALA A 24 -6.27 -7.56 -4.31
N TRP A 25 -5.75 -8.12 -3.21
CA TRP A 25 -4.32 -8.31 -2.96
C TRP A 25 -3.91 -9.72 -3.31
N THR A 26 -2.88 -9.86 -4.13
CA THR A 26 -2.45 -11.15 -4.65
C THR A 26 -1.01 -11.44 -4.27
N PRO A 27 -0.76 -12.21 -3.18
CA PRO A 27 0.56 -12.72 -2.85
C PRO A 27 0.81 -14.00 -3.66
N GLY A 28 1.17 -13.87 -4.94
CA GLY A 28 1.38 -15.02 -5.84
C GLY A 28 0.07 -15.61 -6.38
N ASP A 29 -0.35 -16.79 -5.90
CA ASP A 29 -1.37 -17.63 -6.55
C ASP A 29 -2.77 -17.57 -5.88
N GLY A 30 -3.03 -16.55 -5.07
CA GLY A 30 -4.31 -16.34 -4.37
C GLY A 30 -4.67 -14.87 -4.30
N SER A 31 -5.93 -14.52 -4.08
CA SER A 31 -6.37 -13.12 -4.01
C SER A 31 -7.27 -12.87 -2.81
N ASP A 32 -6.86 -11.95 -1.94
CA ASP A 32 -7.55 -11.58 -0.72
C ASP A 32 -8.17 -10.18 -0.86
N PRO A 33 -9.44 -9.97 -0.48
CA PRO A 33 -10.03 -8.64 -0.46
C PRO A 33 -9.39 -7.82 0.66
N VAL A 34 -8.93 -6.62 0.32
CA VAL A 34 -8.31 -5.68 1.25
C VAL A 34 -8.81 -4.28 0.98
N ARG A 35 -8.63 -3.38 1.96
CA ARG A 35 -8.79 -1.95 1.74
C ARG A 35 -7.44 -1.26 1.76
N ILE A 36 -7.13 -0.49 0.72
CA ILE A 36 -5.87 0.23 0.58
C ILE A 36 -6.10 1.74 0.62
N LYS A 37 -5.05 2.50 0.92
CA LYS A 37 -4.98 3.93 0.61
C LYS A 37 -3.91 4.15 -0.45
N ARG A 38 -4.24 4.94 -1.47
CA ARG A 38 -3.29 5.33 -2.52
C ARG A 38 -2.78 6.73 -2.25
N GLU A 39 -1.47 6.89 -2.31
CA GLU A 39 -0.77 8.17 -2.26
C GLU A 39 0.09 8.27 -3.52
N GLU A 40 -0.23 9.21 -4.41
CA GLU A 40 0.59 9.48 -5.60
C GLU A 40 1.87 10.19 -5.16
N ALA A 41 3.02 9.63 -5.55
CA ALA A 41 4.33 10.19 -5.23
C ALA A 41 5.11 10.40 -6.53
N GLU A 42 5.14 11.65 -7.00
CA GLU A 42 6.04 12.03 -8.08
C GLU A 42 7.48 12.01 -7.54
N GLN A 43 8.33 11.16 -8.10
CA GLN A 43 9.75 11.16 -7.79
C GLN A 43 10.58 11.41 -9.04
N ASP A 44 11.28 12.54 -9.05
CA ASP A 44 12.32 12.84 -10.03
C ASP A 44 13.57 12.05 -9.68
N LEU A 45 13.90 11.04 -10.50
CA LEU A 45 15.18 10.33 -10.41
C LEU A 45 16.19 10.98 -11.35
N GLN A 46 17.34 11.38 -10.81
CA GLN A 46 18.45 11.90 -11.62
C GLN A 46 19.43 10.78 -11.97
N LEU A 47 19.51 10.44 -13.25
CA LEU A 47 20.44 9.46 -13.82
C LEU A 47 21.49 10.21 -14.64
N GLY A 48 22.59 10.60 -13.98
CA GLY A 48 23.67 11.37 -14.61
C GLY A 48 23.19 12.75 -15.08
N ARG A 49 23.18 13.00 -16.39
CA ARG A 49 22.65 14.24 -16.99
C ARG A 49 21.17 14.17 -17.40
N SER A 50 20.54 13.01 -17.27
CA SER A 50 19.14 12.79 -17.61
C SER A 50 18.27 12.79 -16.36
N ARG A 51 17.06 13.35 -16.45
CA ARG A 51 15.99 13.17 -15.45
C ARG A 51 15.00 12.14 -15.97
N VAL A 52 14.58 11.24 -15.10
CA VAL A 52 13.49 10.31 -15.35
C VAL A 52 12.45 10.57 -14.29
N GLN A 53 11.25 10.98 -14.71
CA GLN A 53 10.08 11.01 -13.84
C GLN A 53 9.57 9.57 -13.75
N VAL A 54 9.54 9.01 -12.54
CA VAL A 54 8.93 7.70 -12.31
C VAL A 54 7.67 7.93 -11.50
N ASP A 55 6.52 7.62 -12.09
CA ASP A 55 5.24 7.63 -11.41
C ASP A 55 5.22 6.48 -10.39
N THR A 56 5.73 6.78 -9.20
CA THR A 56 5.77 5.84 -8.09
C THR A 56 4.52 6.04 -7.26
N ILE A 57 3.86 4.94 -6.93
CA ILE A 57 2.62 4.98 -6.15
C ILE A 57 2.92 4.34 -4.81
N VAL A 58 2.54 5.02 -3.73
CA VAL A 58 2.60 4.45 -2.39
C VAL A 58 1.22 3.89 -2.06
N LEU A 59 1.15 2.58 -1.94
CA LEU A 59 -0.01 1.87 -1.42
C LEU A 59 0.18 1.65 0.07
N ARG A 60 -0.83 1.98 0.85
CA ARG A 60 -0.84 1.76 2.30
C ARG A 60 -1.91 0.76 2.64
N VAL A 61 -1.54 -0.29 3.35
CA VAL A 61 -2.46 -1.36 3.75
C VAL A 61 -2.30 -1.68 5.22
N ARG A 62 -3.41 -1.98 5.91
CA ARG A 62 -3.36 -2.32 7.33
C ARG A 62 -2.67 -3.65 7.53
N ARG A 63 -1.84 -3.76 8.57
CA ARG A 63 -1.20 -5.03 8.94
C ARG A 63 -2.22 -6.13 9.28
N SER A 64 -3.42 -5.74 9.72
CA SER A 64 -4.52 -6.67 9.99
C SER A 64 -5.15 -7.26 8.72
N GLU A 65 -5.00 -6.61 7.57
CA GLU A 65 -5.50 -7.11 6.27
C GLU A 65 -4.41 -7.90 5.56
N VAL A 66 -3.18 -7.39 5.56
CA VAL A 66 -2.03 -8.09 4.98
C VAL A 66 -0.93 -8.20 6.03
N SER A 67 -0.71 -9.43 6.50
CA SER A 67 0.19 -9.68 7.63
C SER A 67 1.68 -9.53 7.26
N ALA A 68 2.05 -9.88 6.02
CA ALA A 68 3.42 -9.90 5.53
C ALA A 68 3.47 -9.66 4.01
N PRO A 69 3.20 -8.42 3.54
CA PRO A 69 3.28 -8.10 2.12
C PRO A 69 4.72 -8.22 1.60
N SER A 70 4.86 -8.55 0.33
CA SER A 70 6.15 -8.84 -0.28
C SER A 70 6.36 -8.09 -1.59
N LYS A 71 7.64 -7.92 -1.98
CA LYS A 71 7.97 -7.39 -3.31
C LYS A 71 7.46 -8.36 -4.37
N GLY A 72 6.78 -7.84 -5.38
CA GLY A 72 6.18 -8.64 -6.45
C GLY A 72 4.71 -8.98 -6.24
N ASP A 73 4.17 -8.75 -5.03
CA ASP A 73 2.72 -8.84 -4.82
C ASP A 73 2.00 -7.88 -5.79
N GLN A 74 0.81 -8.30 -6.22
CA GLN A 74 -0.05 -7.51 -7.09
C GLN A 74 -1.26 -7.00 -6.34
N VAL A 75 -1.72 -5.82 -6.73
CA VAL A 75 -2.91 -5.19 -6.15
C VAL A 75 -3.78 -4.71 -7.30
N VAL A 76 -5.04 -5.10 -7.31
CA VAL A 76 -6.02 -4.65 -8.30
C VAL A 76 -7.14 -3.93 -7.60
N THR A 77 -7.38 -2.66 -7.92
CA THR A 77 -8.50 -1.90 -7.34
C THR A 77 -9.82 -2.39 -7.90
N VAL A 78 -10.85 -2.47 -7.05
CA VAL A 78 -12.15 -3.01 -7.44
C VAL A 78 -12.93 -2.01 -8.30
N GLU A 79 -12.86 -0.72 -7.98
CA GLU A 79 -13.67 0.31 -8.66
C GLU A 79 -13.13 0.66 -10.05
N THR A 80 -11.82 0.84 -10.20
CA THR A 80 -11.18 1.29 -11.45
C THR A 80 -10.51 0.16 -12.24
N ALA A 81 -10.39 -1.04 -11.68
CA ALA A 81 -9.63 -2.15 -12.25
C ALA A 81 -8.16 -1.79 -12.54
N GLU A 82 -7.60 -0.81 -11.84
CA GLU A 82 -6.19 -0.45 -11.95
C GLU A 82 -5.33 -1.51 -11.25
N ALA A 83 -4.29 -1.96 -11.94
CA ALA A 83 -3.36 -2.96 -11.43
C ALA A 83 -2.03 -2.32 -11.03
N PHE A 84 -1.50 -2.76 -9.91
CA PHE A 84 -0.23 -2.31 -9.36
C PHE A 84 0.65 -3.50 -8.99
N SER A 85 1.96 -3.34 -9.10
CA SER A 85 2.95 -4.31 -8.61
C SER A 85 3.90 -3.65 -7.62
N LEU A 86 4.11 -4.32 -6.49
CA LEU A 86 5.03 -3.85 -5.46
C LEU A 86 6.49 -4.00 -5.91
N ILE A 87 7.22 -2.89 -5.99
CA ILE A 87 8.58 -2.83 -6.54
C ILE A 87 9.68 -2.87 -5.49
N ALA A 88 9.35 -2.58 -4.23
CA ALA A 88 10.27 -2.56 -3.11
C ALA A 88 9.75 -3.40 -1.94
N LYS A 89 10.64 -3.71 -0.98
CA LYS A 89 10.26 -4.40 0.25
C LYS A 89 9.34 -3.47 1.08
N PRO A 90 8.12 -3.91 1.45
CA PRO A 90 7.24 -3.13 2.30
C PRO A 90 7.85 -2.78 3.66
N LYS A 91 7.55 -1.58 4.13
CA LYS A 91 8.04 -1.05 5.41
C LYS A 91 6.86 -0.88 6.36
N LEU A 92 7.01 -1.30 7.62
CA LEU A 92 6.04 -0.93 8.64
C LEU A 92 6.17 0.56 8.97
N GLU A 93 5.03 1.23 9.09
CA GLU A 93 4.95 2.57 9.66
C GLU A 93 5.43 2.54 11.13
N ARG A 94 5.77 3.70 11.69
CA ARG A 94 6.27 3.90 13.05
C ARG A 94 5.52 3.11 14.14
N PHE A 95 4.20 2.99 14.04
CA PHE A 95 3.38 2.27 15.03
C PHE A 95 3.12 0.80 14.68
N GLY A 96 3.60 0.32 13.54
CA GLY A 96 3.51 -1.09 13.15
C GLY A 96 2.10 -1.59 12.85
N LEU A 97 1.16 -0.68 12.59
CA LEU A 97 -0.24 -0.98 12.28
C LEU A 97 -0.53 -0.98 10.77
N GLU A 98 0.37 -0.42 9.98
CA GLU A 98 0.19 -0.18 8.56
C GLU A 98 1.50 -0.44 7.82
N TRP A 99 1.41 -0.98 6.62
CA TRP A 99 2.49 -1.16 5.68
C TRP A 99 2.52 -0.01 4.69
N ILE A 100 3.72 0.44 4.36
CA ILE A 100 4.03 1.38 3.29
C ILE A 100 4.63 0.53 2.16
N CYS A 101 3.92 0.47 1.04
CA CYS A 101 4.25 -0.37 -0.10
C CYS A 101 4.50 0.52 -1.32
N GLU A 102 5.75 0.57 -1.78
CA GLU A 102 6.12 1.27 -3.00
C GLU A 102 5.76 0.38 -4.20
N ALA A 103 4.98 0.91 -5.14
CA ALA A 103 4.40 0.18 -6.26
C ALA A 103 4.48 1.00 -7.55
N VAL A 104 4.34 0.30 -8.68
CA VAL A 104 4.16 0.89 -10.01
C VAL A 104 2.86 0.40 -10.60
N ARG A 105 2.21 1.25 -11.40
CA ARG A 105 1.05 0.85 -12.21
C ARG A 105 1.50 -0.11 -13.31
N LEU A 106 0.73 -1.16 -13.56
CA LEU A 106 0.93 -2.14 -14.64
C LEU A 106 0.24 -1.71 -15.94
#